data_AF-A0A4Q3YIW8-F1
#
_entry.id   AF-A0A4Q3YIW8-F1
#
_cell.length_a   1.000
_cell.length_b   1.000
_cell.length_c   1.000
_cell.angle_alpha   90.00
_cell.angle_beta   90.00
_cell.angle_gamma   90.00
#
_symmetry.space_group_name_H-M   'P 1'
#
loop_
_entity.id
_entity.type
_entity.pdbx_description
1 polymer ?
#
loop_
_entity_poly.entity_id
_entity_poly.type
_entity_poly.pdbx_seq_one_letter_code
_entity_poly.pdbx_strand_id
1 'polypeptide(L)'
;MIAISKRLWTLSITQRLLILLVAGIYLAAFRPWAESNPSVSIGAYSGVVAMLVLALLPRGIRLLNALGIAVATTFVVLLVGRLVLGS
;
A
#
# COMPACT_ATOMS: atom_id res chain seq x y z
N MET A 1 -19.72 -10.08 12.51
CA MET A 1 -18.32 -9.64 12.74
C MET A 1 -17.31 -10.79 12.87
N ILE A 2 -17.64 -11.94 13.44
CA ILE A 2 -16.69 -13.05 13.72
C ILE A 2 -16.09 -13.71 12.46
N ALA A 3 -16.82 -13.73 11.34
CA ALA A 3 -16.36 -14.38 10.11
C ALA A 3 -15.16 -13.68 9.43
N ILE A 4 -15.02 -12.36 9.61
CA ILE A 4 -13.97 -11.57 8.95
C ILE A 4 -12.61 -11.78 9.63
N SER A 5 -12.58 -11.98 10.96
CA SER A 5 -11.31 -12.13 11.70
C SER A 5 -10.62 -13.48 11.45
N LYS A 6 -11.40 -14.51 11.10
CA LYS A 6 -10.89 -15.85 10.77
C LYS A 6 -10.59 -16.03 9.28
N ARG A 7 -11.01 -15.09 8.43
CA ARG A 7 -10.77 -15.17 6.99
C ARG A 7 -9.28 -15.02 6.72
N LEU A 8 -8.71 -15.99 6.01
CA LEU A 8 -7.31 -15.97 5.62
C LEU A 8 -7.12 -15.03 4.43
N TRP A 9 -5.99 -14.34 4.42
CA TRP A 9 -5.49 -13.58 3.29
C TRP A 9 -5.02 -14.56 2.22
N THR A 10 -5.86 -14.73 1.20
CA THR A 10 -5.62 -15.65 0.09
C THR A 10 -5.77 -14.91 -1.23
N LEU A 11 -4.79 -14.06 -1.56
CA LEU A 11 -4.69 -13.50 -2.91
C LEU A 11 -4.07 -14.53 -3.86
N SER A 12 -4.75 -14.78 -4.98
CA SER A 12 -4.19 -15.54 -6.10
C SER A 12 -3.02 -14.79 -6.73
N ILE A 13 -2.15 -15.49 -7.46
CA ILE A 13 -1.00 -14.88 -8.15
C ILE A 13 -1.49 -13.84 -9.17
N THR A 14 -2.58 -14.14 -9.88
CA THR A 14 -3.22 -13.23 -10.83
C THR A 14 -3.69 -11.94 -10.14
N GLN A 15 -4.29 -12.04 -8.96
CA GLN A 15 -4.72 -10.85 -8.21
C GLN A 15 -3.53 -10.03 -7.69
N ARG A 16 -2.42 -10.65 -7.29
CA ARG A 16 -1.19 -9.93 -6.91
C ARG A 16 -0.60 -9.18 -8.10
N LEU A 17 -0.56 -9.81 -9.27
CA LEU A 17 -0.10 -9.17 -10.51
C LEU A 17 -1.01 -8.01 -10.92
N LEU A 18 -2.33 -8.15 -10.79
CA LEU A 18 -3.27 -7.06 -11.00
C LEU A 18 -3.01 -5.88 -10.05
N ILE A 19 -2.77 -6.15 -8.76
CA ILE A 19 -2.45 -5.09 -7.78
C ILE A 19 -1.14 -4.38 -8.15
N LEU A 20 -0.11 -5.13 -8.54
CA LEU A 20 1.15 -4.57 -9.05
C LEU A 20 0.93 -3.68 -10.27
N LEU A 21 0.13 -4.15 -11.22
CA LEU A 21 -0.17 -3.42 -12.45
C LEU A 21 -0.98 -2.14 -12.16
N VAL A 22 -1.99 -2.22 -11.30
CA VAL A 22 -2.77 -1.05 -10.86
C VAL A 22 -1.89 -0.04 -10.12
N ALA A 23 -1.02 -0.50 -9.21
CA ALA A 23 -0.08 0.35 -8.50
C ALA A 23 0.89 1.07 -9.47
N GLY A 24 1.39 0.36 -10.48
CA GLY A 24 2.24 0.93 -11.52
C GLY A 24 1.50 1.95 -12.39
N ILE A 25 0.28 1.65 -12.82
CA ILE A 25 -0.57 2.58 -13.60
C ILE A 25 -0.89 3.83 -12.75
N TYR A 26 -1.18 3.67 -11.47
CA TYR A 26 -1.47 4.77 -10.57
C TYR A 26 -0.25 5.71 -10.43
N LEU A 27 0.95 5.16 -10.22
CA LEU A 27 2.20 5.92 -10.23
C LEU A 27 2.41 6.64 -11.57
N ALA A 28 2.19 5.96 -12.69
CA ALA A 28 2.36 6.53 -14.02
C ALA A 28 1.35 7.65 -14.34
N ALA A 29 0.13 7.54 -13.82
CA ALA A 29 -0.93 8.53 -14.02
C ALA A 29 -0.73 9.78 -13.16
N PHE A 30 -0.42 9.61 -11.88
CA PHE A 30 -0.25 10.73 -10.95
C PHE A 30 1.17 11.32 -10.95
N ARG A 31 2.15 10.61 -11.50
CA ARG A 31 3.56 11.04 -11.65
C ARG A 31 4.09 11.80 -10.42
N PRO A 32 4.05 11.21 -9.22
CA PRO A 32 4.41 11.92 -7.98
C PRO A 32 5.85 12.45 -7.95
N TRP A 33 6.74 11.94 -8.82
CA TRP A 33 8.11 12.43 -9.01
C TRP A 33 8.20 13.76 -9.78
N ALA A 34 7.14 14.17 -10.48
CA ALA A 34 7.06 15.45 -11.19
C ALA A 34 6.28 16.51 -10.39
N GLU A 35 5.69 16.12 -9.25
CA GLU A 35 4.85 16.98 -8.43
C GLU A 35 5.71 17.81 -7.47
N SER A 36 5.52 19.14 -7.48
CA SER A 36 6.30 20.07 -6.66
C SER A 36 5.82 20.15 -5.21
N ASN A 37 4.59 19.71 -4.94
CA ASN A 37 4.04 19.67 -3.59
C ASN A 37 4.35 18.31 -2.92
N PRO A 38 5.28 18.25 -1.95
CA PRO A 38 5.68 16.99 -1.33
C PRO A 38 4.52 16.29 -0.60
N SER A 39 3.52 17.03 -0.11
CA SER A 39 2.36 16.42 0.56
C SER A 39 1.53 15.57 -0.40
N VAL A 40 1.40 16.01 -1.66
CA VAL A 40 0.67 15.28 -2.71
C VAL A 40 1.46 14.05 -3.14
N SER A 41 2.77 14.19 -3.33
CA SER A 41 3.67 13.09 -3.69
C SER A 41 3.69 12.00 -2.61
N ILE A 42 3.83 12.39 -1.33
CA ILE A 42 3.82 11.47 -0.18
C ILE A 42 2.49 10.71 -0.10
N GLY A 43 1.36 11.38 -0.34
CA GLY A 43 0.05 10.75 -0.41
C GLY A 43 0.00 9.64 -1.46
N ALA A 44 0.41 9.94 -2.69
CA ALA A 44 0.43 8.99 -3.80
C ALA A 44 1.37 7.79 -3.52
N TYR A 45 2.57 8.03 -2.97
CA TYR A 45 3.49 6.96 -2.59
C TYR A 45 2.92 6.08 -1.47
N SER A 46 2.28 6.67 -0.46
CA SER A 46 1.73 5.92 0.67
C SER A 46 0.67 4.90 0.25
N GLY A 47 -0.22 5.29 -0.68
CA GLY A 47 -1.26 4.40 -1.21
C GLY A 47 -0.68 3.27 -2.04
N VAL A 48 0.33 3.57 -2.86
CA VAL A 48 1.03 2.58 -3.68
C VAL A 48 1.78 1.57 -2.83
N VAL A 49 2.48 2.02 -1.79
CA VAL A 49 3.17 1.12 -0.86
C VAL A 49 2.16 0.21 -0.16
N ALA A 50 1.00 0.73 0.27
CA ALA A 50 -0.05 -0.09 0.87
C ALA A 50 -0.52 -1.21 -0.06
N MET A 51 -0.73 -0.90 -1.34
CA MET A 51 -1.10 -1.87 -2.38
C MET A 51 -0.01 -2.93 -2.57
N LEU A 52 1.26 -2.51 -2.65
CA LEU A 52 2.39 -3.43 -2.82
C LEU A 52 2.58 -4.35 -1.62
N VAL A 53 2.45 -3.82 -0.41
CA VAL A 53 2.53 -4.60 0.83
C VAL A 53 1.45 -5.69 0.83
N LEU A 54 0.20 -5.33 0.52
CA LEU A 54 -0.89 -6.30 0.40
C LEU A 54 -0.62 -7.38 -0.65
N ALA A 55 -0.02 -7.00 -1.80
CA ALA A 55 0.37 -7.95 -2.84
C ALA A 55 1.53 -8.87 -2.43
N LEU A 56 2.44 -8.39 -1.57
CA LEU A 56 3.63 -9.13 -1.15
C LEU A 56 3.36 -10.09 0.02
N LEU A 57 2.40 -9.77 0.89
CA LEU A 57 2.12 -10.56 2.10
C LEU A 57 1.91 -12.05 1.81
N PRO A 58 2.51 -12.98 2.58
CA PRO A 58 2.37 -14.41 2.34
C PRO A 58 0.92 -14.90 2.52
N ARG A 59 0.55 -15.94 1.76
CA ARG A 59 -0.75 -16.60 1.88
C ARG A 59 -0.82 -17.30 3.25
N GLY A 60 -1.89 -17.06 4.01
CA GLY A 60 -2.09 -17.69 5.33
C GLY A 60 -2.06 -16.73 6.53
N ILE A 61 -1.78 -15.44 6.32
CA ILE A 61 -1.97 -14.41 7.35
C ILE A 61 -3.48 -14.14 7.48
N ARG A 62 -3.97 -13.83 8.69
CA ARG A 62 -5.37 -13.41 8.88
C ARG A 62 -5.63 -12.09 8.15
N LEU A 63 -6.78 -11.96 7.50
CA LEU A 63 -7.16 -10.76 6.74
C LEU A 63 -7.01 -9.47 7.55
N LEU A 64 -7.41 -9.47 8.82
CA LEU A 64 -7.24 -8.31 9.72
C LEU A 64 -5.77 -7.97 9.97
N ASN A 65 -4.89 -8.97 10.10
CA ASN A 65 -3.46 -8.73 10.26
C ASN A 65 -2.87 -8.18 8.96
N ALA A 66 -3.32 -8.68 7.80
CA ALA A 66 -2.89 -8.17 6.50
C ALA A 66 -3.29 -6.71 6.28
N LEU A 67 -4.54 -6.36 6.62
CA LEU A 67 -5.01 -4.97 6.62
C LEU A 67 -4.24 -4.12 7.63
N GLY A 68 -4.02 -4.63 8.83
CA GLY A 68 -3.26 -3.93 9.88
C GLY A 68 -1.83 -3.61 9.44
N ILE A 69 -1.14 -4.57 8.81
CA ILE A 69 0.21 -4.36 8.27
C ILE A 69 0.17 -3.32 7.15
N ALA A 70 -0.80 -3.39 6.23
CA ALA A 70 -0.92 -2.41 5.16
C ALA A 70 -1.11 -0.99 5.71
N VAL A 71 -2.02 -0.80 6.67
CA VAL A 71 -2.26 0.50 7.32
C VAL A 71 -1.02 0.98 8.07
N ALA A 72 -0.36 0.11 8.82
CA ALA A 72 0.88 0.44 9.52
C ALA A 72 1.97 0.90 8.55
N THR A 73 2.08 0.24 7.40
CA THR A 73 3.11 0.58 6.40
C THR A 73 2.80 1.92 5.73
N THR A 74 1.53 2.21 5.43
CA THR A 74 1.11 3.55 4.97
C THR A 74 1.51 4.62 5.97
N PHE A 75 1.26 4.38 7.27
CA PHE A 75 1.64 5.31 8.34
C PHE A 75 3.15 5.53 8.40
N VAL A 76 3.96 4.48 8.26
CA VAL A 76 5.42 4.60 8.20
C VAL A 76 5.84 5.46 7.01
N VAL A 77 5.26 5.26 5.83
CA VAL A 77 5.58 6.07 4.64
C VAL A 77 5.16 7.53 4.82
N LEU A 78 4.00 7.80 5.41
CA LEU A 78 3.57 9.17 5.70
C LEU A 78 4.50 9.85 6.71
N LEU A 79 4.94 9.13 7.75
CA LEU A 79 5.85 9.62 8.77
C LEU A 79 7.24 9.89 8.21
N VAL A 80 7.83 8.91 7.51
CA VAL A 80 9.15 9.01 6.86
C VAL A 80 9.12 10.06 5.76
N GLY A 81 8.07 10.09 4.93
CA GLY A 81 7.88 11.10 3.90
C GLY A 81 7.86 12.51 4.48
N ARG A 82 7.14 12.72 5.59
CA ARG A 82 7.18 14.01 6.31
C ARG A 82 8.57 14.32 6.89
N LEU A 83 9.29 13.34 7.43
CA LEU A 83 10.61 13.54 8.02
C LEU A 83 11.69 13.83 6.96
N VAL A 84 11.57 13.27 5.76
CA VAL A 84 12.57 13.38 4.68
C VAL A 84 12.31 14.59 3.77
N LEU A 85 11.05 14.91 3.51
CA LEU A 85 10.65 16.01 2.61
C LEU A 85 10.16 17.26 3.36
N GLY A 86 9.95 17.15 4.68
CA GLY A 86 9.62 18.25 5.57
C GLY A 86 10.85 18.73 6.32
N SER A 87 11.75 19.41 5.60
CA SER A 87 12.74 20.35 6.16
C SER A 87 12.81 21.56 5.26
#